data_AF-A0AAJ1AHQ0-F1
#
_entry.id   AF-A0AAJ1AHQ0-F1
#
_cell.length_a   1.000
_cell.length_b   1.000
_cell.length_c   1.000
_cell.angle_alpha   90.00
_cell.angle_beta   90.00
_cell.angle_gamma   90.00
#
_symmetry.space_group_name_H-M   'P 1'
#
loop_
_entity.id
_entity.type
_entity.pdbx_description
1 polymer ?
#
loop_
_entity_poly.entity_id
_entity_poly.type
_entity_poly.pdbx_seq_one_letter_code
_entity_poly.pdbx_strand_id
1 'polypeptide(L)'
;MAEVNEEILEQYLKVVKGWFYIGDIPFTVPHNYSNIDVLGYDPIAKQYYDFEVKFRSAFSLTNDGEAIGYLVDQFEKYRAQREEKLREFIGRRKTIKVVVTTKKMVGKSEAKRSEMEASFHRKMKTLKYRSELWYFDDMIPELVRRVEVKGRYNTQLLQTIRMLKLYESKA
;
A
#
# COMPACT_ATOMS: atom_id res chain seq x y z
N MET A 1 -15.31 -5.39 -4.59
CA MET A 1 -15.24 -3.95 -4.96
C MET A 1 -14.04 -3.45 -4.19
N ALA A 2 -12.97 -3.07 -4.88
CA ALA A 2 -11.73 -2.65 -4.22
C ALA A 2 -12.03 -1.51 -3.24
N GLU A 3 -11.42 -1.56 -2.06
CA GLU A 3 -11.54 -0.48 -1.09
C GLU A 3 -10.92 0.80 -1.70
N VAL A 4 -11.48 1.98 -1.43
CA VAL A 4 -11.09 3.23 -2.12
C VAL A 4 -9.59 3.52 -1.97
N ASN A 5 -8.98 3.15 -0.86
CA ASN A 5 -7.55 3.36 -0.62
C ASN A 5 -6.68 2.36 -1.40
N GLU A 6 -7.17 1.15 -1.66
CA GLU A 6 -6.53 0.20 -2.57
C GLU A 6 -6.59 0.73 -4.00
N GLU A 7 -7.73 1.26 -4.45
CA GLU A 7 -7.84 1.87 -5.79
C GLU A 7 -6.83 3.01 -5.98
N ILE A 8 -6.61 3.85 -4.95
CA ILE A 8 -5.58 4.91 -4.99
C ILE A 8 -4.19 4.32 -5.22
N LEU A 9 -3.82 3.28 -4.46
CA LEU A 9 -2.54 2.58 -4.63
C LEU A 9 -2.42 1.98 -6.03
N GLU A 10 -3.43 1.25 -6.48
CA GLU A 10 -3.47 0.62 -7.80
C GLU A 10 -3.25 1.63 -8.94
N GLN A 11 -3.96 2.76 -8.89
CA GLN A 11 -3.79 3.81 -9.90
C GLN A 11 -2.43 4.50 -9.76
N TYR A 12 -1.88 4.65 -8.55
CA TYR A 12 -0.52 5.13 -8.35
C TYR A 12 0.51 4.20 -8.99
N LEU A 13 0.43 2.89 -8.74
CA LEU A 13 1.30 1.88 -9.34
C LEU A 13 1.23 1.93 -10.86
N LYS A 14 0.03 2.03 -11.44
CA LYS A 14 -0.15 2.06 -12.90
C LYS A 14 0.29 3.37 -13.54
N VAL A 15 -0.20 4.50 -13.06
CA VAL A 15 -0.07 5.81 -13.72
C VAL A 15 1.26 6.48 -13.39
N VAL A 16 1.71 6.38 -12.14
CA VAL A 16 2.93 7.04 -11.68
C VAL A 16 4.14 6.12 -11.84
N LYS A 17 4.03 4.87 -11.37
CA LYS A 17 5.17 3.93 -11.36
C LYS A 17 5.32 3.13 -12.65
N GLY A 18 4.26 2.99 -13.45
CA GLY A 18 4.25 2.12 -14.63
C GLY A 18 4.36 0.63 -14.29
N TRP A 19 3.89 0.25 -13.11
CA TRP A 19 3.94 -1.12 -12.58
C TRP A 19 2.67 -1.91 -12.94
N PHE A 20 2.80 -3.23 -12.92
CA PHE A 20 1.67 -4.15 -12.99
C PHE A 20 1.18 -4.47 -11.58
N TYR A 21 -0.11 -4.76 -11.42
CA TYR A 21 -0.67 -5.13 -10.11
C TYR A 21 -1.84 -6.11 -10.24
N ILE A 22 -2.11 -6.85 -9.16
CA ILE A 22 -3.32 -7.64 -8.94
C ILE A 22 -3.79 -7.31 -7.53
N GLY A 23 -5.04 -6.87 -7.37
CA GLY A 23 -5.66 -6.56 -6.08
C GLY A 23 -6.55 -7.68 -5.55
N ASP A 24 -6.90 -7.58 -4.26
CA ASP A 24 -7.89 -8.42 -3.56
C ASP A 24 -7.68 -9.92 -3.79
N ILE A 25 -6.50 -10.43 -3.41
CA ILE A 25 -6.14 -11.84 -3.62
C ILE A 25 -6.50 -12.64 -2.35
N PRO A 26 -7.58 -13.45 -2.36
CA PRO A 26 -8.02 -14.16 -1.18
C PRO A 26 -7.18 -15.41 -0.89
N PHE A 27 -6.96 -15.70 0.38
CA PHE A 27 -6.36 -16.94 0.87
C PHE A 27 -7.06 -17.46 2.12
N THR A 28 -7.05 -18.78 2.29
CA THR A 28 -7.72 -19.45 3.41
C THR A 28 -6.88 -19.34 4.68
N VAL A 29 -7.54 -19.06 5.80
CA VAL A 29 -6.95 -19.07 7.15
C VAL A 29 -7.81 -19.94 8.08
N PRO A 30 -7.34 -20.35 9.27
CA PRO A 30 -8.16 -21.14 10.18
C PRO A 30 -9.50 -20.46 10.46
N HIS A 31 -10.59 -21.15 10.10
CA HIS A 31 -11.99 -20.72 10.30
C HIS A 31 -12.44 -19.46 9.54
N ASN A 32 -11.66 -18.93 8.57
CA ASN A 32 -12.06 -17.76 7.77
C ASN A 32 -11.24 -17.60 6.47
N TYR A 33 -11.40 -16.46 5.80
CA TYR A 33 -10.54 -15.98 4.72
C TYR A 33 -9.81 -14.69 5.12
N SER A 34 -8.68 -14.44 4.48
CA SER A 34 -7.90 -13.20 4.56
C SER A 34 -7.41 -12.87 3.15
N ASN A 35 -7.05 -11.61 2.90
CA ASN A 35 -6.70 -11.16 1.56
C ASN A 35 -5.30 -10.51 1.56
N ILE A 36 -4.61 -10.62 0.43
CA ILE A 36 -3.49 -9.75 0.10
C ILE A 36 -4.10 -8.57 -0.65
N ASP A 37 -3.97 -7.37 -0.08
CA ASP A 37 -4.62 -6.17 -0.62
C ASP A 37 -4.16 -5.91 -2.07
N VAL A 38 -2.84 -5.81 -2.31
CA VAL A 38 -2.28 -5.67 -3.66
C VAL A 38 -0.94 -6.40 -3.81
N LEU A 39 -0.79 -7.18 -4.88
CA LEU A 39 0.51 -7.68 -5.36
C LEU A 39 0.97 -6.85 -6.55
N GLY A 40 2.03 -6.06 -6.38
CA GLY A 40 2.63 -5.24 -7.43
C GLY A 40 3.91 -5.84 -8.01
N TYR A 41 4.22 -5.50 -9.27
CA TYR A 41 5.44 -5.88 -9.95
C TYR A 41 6.08 -4.69 -10.66
N ASP A 42 7.31 -4.37 -10.26
CA ASP A 42 8.18 -3.41 -10.96
C ASP A 42 8.89 -4.11 -12.13
N PRO A 43 8.56 -3.78 -13.39
CA PRO A 43 9.18 -4.40 -14.55
C PRO A 43 10.64 -3.99 -14.76
N ILE A 44 11.05 -2.82 -14.26
CA ILE A 44 12.42 -2.30 -14.40
C ILE A 44 13.33 -3.00 -13.39
N ALA A 45 12.93 -3.01 -12.12
CA ALA A 45 13.69 -3.67 -11.06
C ALA A 45 13.49 -5.20 -11.03
N LYS A 46 12.51 -5.73 -11.77
CA LYS A 46 12.08 -7.14 -11.75
C LYS A 46 11.76 -7.63 -10.33
N GLN A 47 11.09 -6.77 -9.55
CA GLN A 47 10.84 -6.97 -8.12
C GLN A 47 9.33 -6.99 -7.84
N TYR A 48 8.90 -7.92 -6.97
CA TYR A 48 7.52 -7.99 -6.49
C TYR A 48 7.36 -7.29 -5.15
N TYR A 49 6.19 -6.73 -4.95
CA TYR A 49 5.79 -5.99 -3.76
C TYR A 49 4.47 -6.54 -3.25
N ASP A 50 4.45 -6.94 -1.99
CA ASP A 50 3.27 -7.42 -1.27
C ASP A 50 2.78 -6.27 -0.40
N PHE A 51 1.74 -5.59 -0.88
CA PHE A 51 1.18 -4.40 -0.26
C PHE A 51 0.06 -4.75 0.70
N GLU A 52 0.05 -4.02 1.81
CA GLU A 52 -1.04 -3.97 2.77
C GLU A 52 -1.45 -2.51 2.97
N VAL A 53 -2.70 -2.19 2.66
CA VAL A 53 -3.25 -0.85 2.74
C VAL A 53 -3.95 -0.67 4.08
N LYS A 54 -3.57 0.39 4.81
CA LYS A 54 -4.11 0.71 6.13
C LYS A 54 -4.44 2.19 6.22
N PHE A 55 -5.72 2.49 6.07
CA PHE A 55 -6.31 3.80 6.26
C PHE A 55 -7.62 3.64 7.04
N ARG A 56 -7.70 4.25 8.24
CA ARG A 56 -8.97 4.36 8.97
C ARG A 56 -9.14 5.80 9.42
N SER A 57 -10.21 6.44 8.97
CA SER A 57 -10.49 7.87 9.18
C SER A 57 -10.65 8.29 10.65
N ALA A 58 -10.80 7.35 11.59
CA ALA A 58 -11.06 7.65 13.00
C ALA A 58 -10.12 6.99 14.03
N PHE A 59 -9.24 6.06 13.63
CA PHE A 59 -8.28 5.43 14.55
C PHE A 59 -6.88 5.95 14.25
N SER A 60 -6.47 6.95 15.04
CA SER A 60 -5.05 7.28 15.15
C SER A 60 -4.35 6.03 15.67
N LEU A 61 -3.44 5.44 14.89
CA LEU A 61 -2.50 4.39 15.34
C LEU A 61 -1.51 4.92 16.42
N THR A 62 -1.91 5.92 17.21
CA THR A 62 -1.09 6.62 18.19
C THR A 62 -1.73 6.62 19.57
N ASN A 63 -2.21 5.47 20.03
CA ASN A 63 -2.27 5.20 21.46
C ASN A 63 -1.10 4.25 21.78
N ASP A 64 -0.06 4.82 22.39
CA ASP A 64 0.91 4.13 23.26
C ASP A 64 1.86 3.06 22.67
N GLY A 65 2.41 3.27 21.47
CA GLY A 65 3.62 2.55 21.02
C GLY A 65 3.43 1.07 20.63
N GLU A 66 2.32 0.43 21.01
CA GLU A 66 1.94 -0.92 20.60
C GLU A 66 1.52 -1.02 19.11
N ALA A 67 1.29 0.12 18.45
CA ALA A 67 0.69 0.20 17.12
C ALA A 67 1.56 -0.32 15.95
N ILE A 68 2.89 -0.38 16.10
CA ILE A 68 3.75 -0.97 15.05
C ILE A 68 3.63 -2.48 15.02
N GLY A 69 3.35 -3.12 16.17
CA GLY A 69 3.09 -4.56 16.23
C GLY A 69 1.97 -4.94 15.27
N TYR A 70 0.86 -4.21 15.33
CA TYR A 70 -0.29 -4.41 14.45
C TYR A 70 0.06 -4.36 12.95
N LEU A 71 0.95 -3.45 12.52
CA LEU A 71 1.39 -3.38 11.12
C LEU A 71 2.26 -4.56 10.71
N VAL A 72 3.09 -5.05 11.62
CA VAL A 72 3.92 -6.25 11.40
C VAL A 72 3.03 -7.50 11.36
N ASP A 73 2.03 -7.57 12.23
CA ASP A 73 1.10 -8.70 12.33
C ASP A 73 0.34 -8.98 11.04
N GLN A 74 0.14 -7.97 10.18
CA GLN A 74 -0.48 -8.13 8.86
C GLN A 74 0.29 -9.13 7.97
N PHE A 75 1.62 -9.22 8.14
CA PHE A 75 2.48 -10.16 7.41
C PHE A 75 2.88 -11.39 8.24
N GLU A 76 2.77 -11.31 9.57
CA GLU A 76 3.23 -12.38 10.47
C GLU A 76 2.13 -13.39 10.79
N LYS A 77 0.92 -12.92 11.15
CA LYS A 77 -0.14 -13.75 11.75
C LYS A 77 -0.52 -14.97 10.93
N TYR A 78 -0.59 -14.81 9.60
CA TYR A 78 -0.91 -15.89 8.65
C TYR A 78 0.19 -16.04 7.59
N ARG A 79 1.44 -15.84 8.01
CA ARG A 79 2.61 -15.87 7.15
C ARG A 79 2.66 -17.08 6.22
N ALA A 80 2.43 -18.27 6.73
CA ALA A 80 2.56 -19.50 5.94
C ALA A 80 1.56 -19.53 4.77
N GLN A 81 0.29 -19.20 5.05
CA GLN A 81 -0.79 -19.17 4.07
C GLN A 81 -0.62 -18.02 3.07
N ARG A 82 -0.25 -16.82 3.54
CA ARG A 82 0.02 -15.67 2.65
C ARG A 82 1.18 -15.97 1.70
N GLU A 83 2.28 -16.53 2.21
CA GLU A 83 3.44 -16.91 1.39
C GLU A 83 3.12 -18.06 0.43
N GLU A 84 2.28 -19.02 0.83
CA GLU A 84 1.78 -20.05 -0.08
C GLU A 84 0.96 -19.44 -1.21
N LYS A 85 0.04 -18.53 -0.88
CA LYS A 85 -0.76 -17.84 -1.89
C LYS A 85 0.10 -17.02 -2.84
N LEU A 86 1.07 -16.27 -2.33
CA LEU A 86 2.02 -15.51 -3.16
C LEU A 86 2.77 -16.42 -4.13
N ARG A 87 3.20 -17.63 -3.69
CA ARG A 87 3.90 -18.58 -4.55
C ARG A 87 3.08 -19.04 -5.76
N GLU A 88 1.76 -19.06 -5.68
CA GLU A 88 0.89 -19.35 -6.83
C GLU A 88 1.06 -18.33 -7.97
N PHE A 89 1.33 -17.07 -7.64
CA PHE A 89 1.50 -15.99 -8.62
C PHE A 89 2.95 -15.76 -9.03
N ILE A 90 3.89 -15.89 -8.10
CA ILE A 90 5.28 -15.43 -8.31
C ILE A 90 6.32 -16.55 -8.21
N GLY A 91 5.89 -17.80 -7.97
CA GLY A 91 6.78 -18.94 -7.76
C GLY A 91 7.70 -18.73 -6.56
N ARG A 92 9.00 -19.01 -6.71
CA ARG A 92 9.98 -18.90 -5.60
C ARG A 92 10.53 -17.48 -5.38
N ARG A 93 10.02 -16.48 -6.09
CA ARG A 93 10.49 -15.09 -5.96
C ARG A 93 10.06 -14.52 -4.61
N LYS A 94 10.86 -13.60 -4.07
CA LYS A 94 10.55 -12.92 -2.81
C LYS A 94 9.89 -11.58 -3.08
N THR A 95 8.95 -11.20 -2.21
CA THR A 95 8.34 -9.87 -2.23
C THR A 95 9.00 -8.93 -1.22
N ILE A 96 8.95 -7.63 -1.50
CA ILE A 96 9.15 -6.58 -0.50
C ILE A 96 7.79 -6.33 0.16
N LYS A 97 7.74 -6.34 1.49
CA LYS A 97 6.50 -6.14 2.26
C LYS A 97 6.28 -4.64 2.46
N VAL A 98 5.18 -4.11 1.93
CA VAL A 98 4.93 -2.67 1.97
C VAL A 98 3.65 -2.39 2.72
N VAL A 99 3.72 -1.53 3.73
CA VAL A 99 2.51 -0.96 4.31
C VAL A 99 2.26 0.40 3.69
N VAL A 100 1.05 0.62 3.21
CA VAL A 100 0.58 1.91 2.70
C VAL A 100 -0.35 2.55 3.72
N THR A 101 0.01 3.71 4.22
CA THR A 101 -0.78 4.42 5.25
C THR A 101 -0.60 5.93 5.16
N THR A 102 -0.91 6.70 6.22
CA THR A 102 -0.59 8.13 6.29
C THR A 102 0.55 8.42 7.24
N LYS A 103 1.27 9.51 6.98
CA LYS A 103 2.33 10.02 7.85
C LYS A 103 1.81 10.21 9.27
N LYS A 104 0.63 10.83 9.41
CA LYS A 104 -0.02 11.09 10.70
C LYS A 104 -0.35 9.82 11.48
N MET A 105 -0.74 8.74 10.80
CA MET A 105 -1.01 7.45 11.45
C MET A 105 0.26 6.80 11.98
N VAL A 106 1.39 6.91 11.26
CA VAL A 106 2.67 6.38 11.77
C VAL A 106 3.24 7.25 12.89
N GLY A 107 3.17 8.58 12.76
CA GLY A 107 3.59 9.52 13.78
C GLY A 107 3.18 10.95 13.48
N LYS A 108 2.60 11.65 14.47
CA LYS A 108 2.14 13.04 14.32
C LYS A 108 3.29 14.04 14.09
N SER A 109 4.50 13.73 14.53
CA SER A 109 5.72 14.52 14.32
C SER A 109 6.74 13.73 13.52
N GLU A 110 7.68 14.43 12.87
CA GLU A 110 8.78 13.82 12.13
C GLU A 110 9.57 12.84 13.00
N ALA A 111 10.00 13.32 14.18
CA ALA A 111 10.80 12.52 15.11
C ALA A 111 10.07 11.23 15.51
N LYS A 112 8.76 11.31 15.83
CA LYS A 112 8.00 10.12 16.18
C LYS A 112 7.81 9.19 14.99
N ARG A 113 7.58 9.74 13.80
CA ARG A 113 7.42 8.95 12.58
C ARG A 113 8.70 8.17 12.26
N SER A 114 9.87 8.83 12.30
CA SER A 114 11.16 8.17 12.08
C SER A 114 11.46 7.07 13.11
N GLU A 115 11.15 7.29 14.39
CA GLU A 115 11.27 6.27 15.44
C GLU A 115 10.40 5.03 15.13
N MET A 116 9.16 5.27 14.70
CA MET A 116 8.17 4.23 14.40
C MET A 116 8.52 3.46 13.12
N GLU A 117 8.97 4.14 12.06
CA GLU A 117 9.53 3.53 10.84
C GLU A 117 10.73 2.63 11.18
N ALA A 118 11.67 3.14 11.98
CA ALA A 118 12.84 2.36 12.40
C ALA A 118 12.44 1.12 13.22
N SER A 119 11.42 1.22 14.07
CA SER A 119 10.85 0.08 14.80
C SER A 119 10.22 -0.96 13.86
N PHE A 120 9.43 -0.51 12.89
CA PHE A 120 8.82 -1.37 11.87
C PHE A 120 9.87 -2.13 11.07
N HIS A 121 10.84 -1.43 10.49
CA HIS A 121 11.90 -2.06 9.71
C HIS A 121 12.73 -3.05 10.53
N ARG A 122 13.01 -2.75 11.81
CA ARG A 122 13.72 -3.66 12.70
C ARG A 122 12.94 -4.94 12.94
N LYS A 123 11.65 -4.85 13.26
CA LYS A 123 10.78 -6.02 13.46
C LYS A 123 10.63 -6.86 12.19
N MET A 124 10.38 -6.22 11.04
CA MET A 124 10.30 -6.90 9.74
C MET A 124 11.62 -7.60 9.37
N LYS A 125 12.77 -6.99 9.69
CA LYS A 125 14.09 -7.60 9.50
C LYS A 125 14.27 -8.85 10.36
N THR A 126 13.81 -8.86 11.60
CA THR A 126 13.80 -10.07 12.47
C THR A 126 13.01 -11.20 11.83
N LEU A 127 11.90 -10.88 11.14
CA LEU A 127 11.11 -11.84 10.37
C LEU A 127 11.73 -12.24 9.02
N LYS A 128 12.94 -11.73 8.70
CA LYS A 128 13.67 -11.94 7.44
C LYS A 128 12.97 -11.34 6.21
N TYR A 129 12.17 -10.30 6.41
CA TYR A 129 11.56 -9.53 5.33
C TYR A 129 12.39 -8.30 4.97
N ARG A 130 12.36 -7.95 3.68
CA ARG A 130 12.60 -6.57 3.24
C ARG A 130 11.26 -5.85 3.35
N SER A 131 11.26 -4.64 3.91
CA SER A 131 10.02 -3.88 4.10
C SER A 131 10.17 -2.41 3.80
N GLU A 132 9.06 -1.79 3.41
CA GLU A 132 8.93 -0.36 3.13
C GLU A 132 7.65 0.19 3.78
N LEU A 133 7.65 1.48 4.11
CA LEU A 133 6.47 2.24 4.49
C LEU A 133 6.23 3.31 3.44
N TRP A 134 5.04 3.30 2.86
CA TRP A 134 4.63 4.24 1.83
C TRP A 134 3.45 5.07 2.33
N TYR A 135 3.39 6.32 1.88
CA TYR A 135 2.43 7.28 2.42
C TYR A 135 1.47 7.82 1.36
N PHE A 136 0.18 7.80 1.66
CA PHE A 136 -0.84 8.48 0.86
C PHE A 136 -0.56 9.98 0.74
N ASP A 137 0.02 10.59 1.79
CA ASP A 137 0.47 11.97 1.81
C ASP A 137 1.44 12.30 0.66
N ASP A 138 2.21 11.32 0.18
CA ASP A 138 3.15 11.48 -0.94
C ASP A 138 2.55 10.99 -2.26
N MET A 139 1.85 9.85 -2.23
CA MET A 139 1.27 9.23 -3.42
C MET A 139 0.16 10.05 -4.05
N ILE A 140 -0.77 10.60 -3.27
CA ILE A 140 -1.94 11.33 -3.80
C ILE A 140 -1.50 12.58 -4.55
N PRO A 141 -0.65 13.48 -3.99
CA PRO A 141 -0.17 14.65 -4.74
C PRO A 141 0.57 14.27 -6.03
N GLU A 142 1.38 13.20 -6.00
CA GLU A 142 2.09 12.76 -7.19
C GLU A 142 1.15 12.19 -8.27
N LEU A 143 0.15 11.40 -7.88
CA LEU A 143 -0.88 10.90 -8.77
C LEU A 143 -1.64 12.06 -9.42
N VAL A 144 -2.09 13.05 -8.62
CA VAL A 144 -2.78 14.24 -9.13
C VAL A 144 -1.93 15.01 -10.14
N ARG A 145 -0.62 15.17 -9.88
CA ARG A 145 0.29 15.82 -10.84
C ARG A 145 0.38 15.05 -12.16
N ARG A 146 0.49 13.72 -12.12
CA ARG A 146 0.69 12.87 -13.31
C ARG A 146 -0.56 12.65 -14.15
N VAL A 147 -1.76 12.74 -13.56
CA VAL A 147 -3.01 12.58 -14.32
C VAL A 147 -3.21 13.76 -15.27
N GLU A 148 -3.19 13.49 -16.57
CA GLU A 148 -3.49 14.49 -17.61
C GLU A 148 -4.99 14.83 -17.65
N VAL A 149 -5.31 16.10 -17.94
CA VAL A 149 -6.70 16.60 -18.04
C VAL A 149 -7.50 15.91 -19.15
N LYS A 150 -6.83 15.52 -20.24
CA LYS A 150 -7.41 14.77 -21.35
C LYS A 150 -6.87 13.35 -21.33
N GLY A 151 -7.72 12.33 -21.43
CA GLY A 151 -7.28 10.93 -21.48
C GLY A 151 -8.40 9.95 -21.85
N ARG A 152 -8.03 8.78 -22.39
CA ARG A 152 -8.95 7.84 -23.08
C ARG A 152 -9.65 6.80 -22.19
N TYR A 153 -9.08 6.47 -21.04
CA TYR A 153 -9.67 5.55 -20.05
C TYR A 153 -9.91 6.31 -18.76
N ASN A 154 -10.68 5.77 -17.80
CA ASN A 154 -10.49 6.07 -16.37
C ASN A 154 -11.47 5.34 -15.44
N THR A 155 -10.97 4.94 -14.27
CA THR A 155 -11.79 4.68 -13.09
C THR A 155 -12.44 5.98 -12.58
N GLN A 156 -13.41 5.88 -11.68
CA GLN A 156 -14.08 7.05 -11.10
C GLN A 156 -13.09 7.99 -10.39
N LEU A 157 -12.05 7.44 -9.73
CA LEU A 157 -10.98 8.21 -9.10
C LEU A 157 -10.26 9.11 -10.11
N LEU A 158 -9.76 8.51 -11.19
CA LEU A 158 -8.99 9.26 -12.19
C LEU A 158 -9.86 10.29 -12.93
N GLN A 159 -11.14 10.00 -13.17
CA GLN A 159 -12.09 10.96 -13.74
C GLN A 159 -12.29 12.16 -12.82
N THR A 160 -12.48 11.92 -11.52
CA THR A 160 -12.62 12.98 -10.53
C THR A 160 -11.39 13.88 -10.49
N ILE A 161 -10.19 13.31 -10.49
CA ILE A 161 -8.93 14.09 -10.54
C ILE A 161 -8.88 14.99 -11.78
N ARG A 162 -9.26 14.47 -12.97
CA ARG A 162 -9.28 15.27 -14.21
C ARG A 162 -10.26 16.43 -14.12
N MET A 163 -11.46 16.18 -13.59
CA MET A 163 -12.48 17.21 -13.43
C MET A 163 -11.99 18.33 -12.50
N LEU A 164 -11.44 17.97 -11.34
CA LEU A 164 -10.88 18.95 -10.39
C LEU A 164 -9.80 19.82 -11.05
N LYS A 165 -8.85 19.20 -11.75
CA LYS A 165 -7.78 19.95 -12.47
C LYS A 165 -8.34 20.89 -13.54
N LEU A 166 -9.37 20.46 -14.27
CA LEU A 166 -10.01 21.29 -15.30
C LEU A 166 -10.63 22.55 -14.70
N TYR A 167 -11.28 22.44 -13.53
CA TYR A 167 -11.94 23.58 -12.89
C TYR A 167 -10.99 24.45 -12.08
N GLU A 168 -9.91 23.90 -11.49
CA GLU A 168 -8.84 24.70 -10.87
C GLU A 168 -8.11 25.57 -11.90
N SER A 169 -7.84 25.04 -13.10
CA SER A 169 -7.14 25.79 -14.16
C SER A 169 -7.94 26.95 -14.78
N LYS A 170 -9.23 27.05 -14.45
CA LYS A 170 -10.15 28.09 -14.95
C LYS A 170 -10.46 29.18 -13.91
N ALA A 171 -9.98 29.01 -12.68
CA ALA A 171 -10.05 30.01 -11.61
C ALA A 171 -8.77 30.87 -11.60
#